data_AF-A0A7S2H8D3-F1
#
_entry.id   AF-A0A7S2H8D3-F1
#
_cell.length_a   1.000
_cell.length_b   1.000
_cell.length_c   1.000
_cell.angle_alpha   90.00
_cell.angle_beta   90.00
_cell.angle_gamma   90.00
#
_symmetry.space_group_name_H-M   'P 1'
#
loop_
_entity.id
_entity.type
_entity.pdbx_description
1 polymer ?
#
loop_
_entity_poly.entity_id
_entity_poly.type
_entity_poly.pdbx_seq_one_letter_code
_entity_poly.pdbx_strand_id
1 'polypeptide(L)'
;MYHFLWALQDDAHRRTNGTVDLLVGNHELELLQGHLHDLATRRHKHDANDLQSYEVLGIPRRRKALCSYAKFPERCMANPKGKHNCADSAGGQQKAEECVRRAWDRQGAMGSKARERFKVAVQVGDSAFVHAGLLFKLWEKIEHTKDKGDAVAWLNAHFASLVSGTPMQELADSKDVILNAKDAHSPVWTRVGRGLDEQAPTVFSGGKDQCELVKEGLGFLFGKAEGKRMVIGHNTILSGRPVAACQGHLIMTDTIMSRGFYEADITPGSEHQDPIEKMFDPRLSALETFDNVGAEVWSVQPVGGRQMQGGRCKHLGPGSSA
;
A
#
# COMPACT_ATOMS: atom_id res chain seq x y z
N MET A 1 -13.14 7.22 -2.91
CA MET A 1 -12.18 6.60 -1.95
C MET A 1 -11.15 7.61 -1.46
N TYR A 2 -10.21 8.08 -2.27
CA TYR A 2 -9.12 8.91 -1.77
C TYR A 2 -9.54 10.27 -1.17
N HIS A 3 -10.63 10.91 -1.63
CA HIS A 3 -11.19 12.09 -0.94
C HIS A 3 -11.54 11.81 0.53
N PHE A 4 -12.03 10.61 0.83
CA PHE A 4 -12.27 10.17 2.20
C PHE A 4 -10.95 9.98 2.96
N LEU A 5 -9.92 9.39 2.33
CA LEU A 5 -8.60 9.26 2.96
C LEU A 5 -7.97 10.61 3.30
N TRP A 6 -8.07 11.60 2.40
CA TRP A 6 -7.62 12.96 2.68
C TRP A 6 -8.39 13.60 3.83
N ALA A 7 -9.72 13.44 3.84
CA ALA A 7 -10.56 13.94 4.91
C ALA A 7 -10.22 13.28 6.26
N LEU A 8 -9.89 11.98 6.26
CA LEU A 8 -9.47 11.26 7.46
C LEU A 8 -8.16 11.82 8.02
N GLN A 9 -7.17 12.12 7.18
CA GLN A 9 -5.95 12.81 7.62
C GLN A 9 -6.26 14.18 8.22
N ASP A 10 -7.07 14.97 7.52
CA ASP A 10 -7.45 16.32 7.97
C ASP A 10 -8.26 16.28 9.29
N ASP A 11 -9.05 15.24 9.51
CA ASP A 11 -9.89 15.07 10.71
C ASP A 11 -9.10 14.55 11.91
N ALA A 12 -8.21 13.60 11.73
CA ALA A 12 -7.35 13.06 12.79
C ALA A 12 -6.54 14.18 13.47
N HIS A 13 -5.91 15.02 12.65
CA HIS A 13 -5.15 16.17 13.17
C HIS A 13 -6.04 17.14 13.97
N ARG A 14 -7.25 17.45 13.47
CA ARG A 14 -8.13 18.43 14.09
C ARG A 14 -8.84 17.92 15.35
N ARG A 15 -9.21 16.64 15.40
CA ARG A 15 -10.08 16.09 16.46
C ARG A 15 -9.32 15.44 17.61
N THR A 16 -8.24 14.74 17.32
CA THR A 16 -7.55 13.91 18.33
C THR A 16 -6.11 14.35 18.57
N ASN A 17 -5.63 15.37 17.86
CA ASN A 17 -4.21 15.72 17.79
C ASN A 17 -3.31 14.55 17.32
N GLY A 18 -3.93 13.52 16.74
CA GLY A 18 -3.23 12.38 16.15
C GLY A 18 -2.85 12.67 14.70
N THR A 19 -2.18 11.69 14.09
CA THR A 19 -1.87 11.74 12.65
C THR A 19 -2.43 10.50 11.95
N VAL A 20 -2.82 10.68 10.70
CA VAL A 20 -3.01 9.59 9.76
C VAL A 20 -2.04 9.85 8.63
N ASP A 21 -1.12 8.92 8.42
CA ASP A 21 -0.14 9.01 7.35
C ASP A 21 -0.51 8.04 6.24
N LEU A 22 -0.53 8.54 5.00
CA LEU A 22 -0.81 7.75 3.82
C LEU A 22 0.50 7.39 3.15
N LEU A 23 0.80 6.10 3.17
CA LEU A 23 1.99 5.56 2.51
C LEU A 23 1.71 5.34 1.03
N VAL A 24 2.62 5.79 0.17
CA VAL A 24 2.52 5.56 -1.28
C VAL A 24 2.73 4.07 -1.55
N GLY A 25 1.72 3.48 -2.19
CA GLY A 25 1.84 2.15 -2.77
C GLY A 25 2.25 2.20 -4.23
N ASN A 26 2.50 1.04 -4.79
CA ASN A 26 2.77 0.88 -6.21
C ASN A 26 1.62 1.33 -7.12
N HIS A 27 0.38 1.19 -6.67
CA HIS A 27 -0.78 1.60 -7.46
C HIS A 27 -0.94 3.11 -7.48
N GLU A 28 -0.73 3.77 -6.35
CA GLU A 28 -0.65 5.23 -6.26
C GLU A 28 0.45 5.75 -7.17
N LEU A 29 1.59 5.06 -7.21
CA LEU A 29 2.69 5.41 -8.09
C LEU A 29 2.36 5.21 -9.58
N GLU A 30 1.72 4.09 -9.94
CA GLU A 30 1.19 3.84 -11.29
C GLU A 30 0.22 4.95 -11.72
N LEU A 31 -0.64 5.42 -10.80
CA LEU A 31 -1.55 6.53 -11.05
C LEU A 31 -0.79 7.84 -11.28
N LEU A 32 0.23 8.13 -10.46
CA LEU A 32 1.08 9.32 -10.59
C LEU A 32 1.89 9.33 -11.89
N GLN A 33 2.25 8.15 -12.43
CA GLN A 33 2.92 7.96 -13.71
C GLN A 33 1.97 7.86 -14.91
N GLY A 34 0.65 7.83 -14.68
CA GLY A 34 -0.31 7.70 -15.78
C GLY A 34 -0.34 6.32 -16.43
N HIS A 35 0.25 5.31 -15.77
CA HIS A 35 0.25 3.91 -16.16
C HIS A 35 -1.11 3.26 -15.87
N LEU A 36 -2.19 3.87 -16.36
CA LEU A 36 -3.56 3.38 -16.21
C LEU A 36 -3.79 2.01 -16.84
N HIS A 37 -3.00 1.69 -17.87
CA HIS A 37 -3.01 0.37 -18.48
C HIS A 37 -2.49 -0.68 -17.51
N ASP A 38 -1.38 -0.45 -16.80
CA ASP A 38 -0.83 -1.43 -15.86
C ASP A 38 -1.75 -1.67 -14.66
N LEU A 39 -2.42 -0.62 -14.17
CA LEU A 39 -3.48 -0.73 -13.15
C LEU A 39 -4.65 -1.60 -13.62
N ALA A 40 -4.95 -1.57 -14.91
CA ALA A 40 -6.00 -2.37 -15.51
C ALA A 40 -5.52 -3.81 -15.85
N THR A 41 -4.32 -3.97 -16.40
CA THR A 41 -3.85 -5.23 -16.97
C THR A 41 -3.17 -6.12 -15.94
N ARG A 42 -2.39 -5.57 -15.00
CA ARG A 42 -1.73 -6.37 -13.94
C ARG A 42 -2.73 -6.95 -12.95
N ARG A 43 -3.90 -6.32 -12.79
CA ARG A 43 -5.02 -6.87 -12.00
C ARG A 43 -5.73 -8.04 -12.69
N HIS A 44 -5.52 -8.24 -13.99
CA HIS A 44 -6.34 -9.11 -14.84
C HIS A 44 -5.45 -9.95 -15.77
N LYS A 45 -4.50 -10.70 -15.19
CA LYS A 45 -3.52 -11.54 -15.92
C LYS A 45 -4.13 -12.68 -16.76
N HIS A 46 -5.44 -12.87 -16.71
CA HIS A 46 -6.15 -13.77 -17.61
C HIS A 46 -6.83 -12.94 -18.70
N ASP A 47 -6.19 -12.97 -19.87
CA ASP A 47 -6.61 -12.45 -21.17
C ASP A 47 -6.82 -10.93 -21.34
N ALA A 48 -5.85 -10.30 -22.00
CA ALA A 48 -5.96 -8.94 -22.54
C ALA A 48 -7.11 -8.77 -23.57
N ASN A 49 -7.67 -9.88 -24.07
CA ASN A 49 -8.82 -9.92 -24.96
C ASN A 49 -10.13 -10.29 -24.25
N ASP A 50 -10.08 -10.72 -22.98
CA ASP A 50 -11.27 -11.07 -22.24
C ASP A 50 -11.66 -9.92 -21.32
N LEU A 51 -12.77 -9.27 -21.64
CA LEU A 51 -13.38 -8.25 -20.79
C LEU A 51 -13.95 -8.85 -19.49
N GLN A 52 -13.82 -10.16 -19.27
CA GLN A 52 -14.06 -10.85 -18.00
C GLN A 52 -12.95 -10.58 -16.98
N SER A 53 -12.58 -9.31 -16.77
CA SER A 53 -12.10 -8.94 -15.44
C SER A 53 -13.20 -9.32 -14.44
N TYR A 54 -12.89 -10.12 -13.40
CA TYR A 54 -13.85 -10.56 -12.38
C TYR A 54 -14.95 -9.53 -12.14
N GLU A 55 -16.17 -9.89 -12.52
CA GLU A 55 -17.32 -9.01 -12.38
C GLU A 55 -17.70 -8.94 -10.90
N VAL A 56 -17.57 -7.77 -10.30
CA VAL A 56 -18.22 -7.53 -8.99
C VAL A 56 -19.61 -7.04 -9.30
N LEU A 57 -20.63 -7.84 -8.98
CA LEU A 57 -22.03 -7.52 -9.28
C LEU A 57 -22.30 -7.35 -10.79
N GLY A 58 -21.75 -8.22 -11.64
CA GLY A 58 -22.00 -8.19 -13.08
C GLY A 58 -21.32 -7.04 -13.83
N ILE A 59 -20.34 -6.36 -13.21
CA ILE A 59 -19.65 -5.24 -13.85
C ILE A 59 -18.13 -5.34 -13.69
N PRO A 60 -17.35 -5.18 -14.78
CA PRO A 60 -15.89 -5.14 -14.74
C PRO A 60 -15.34 -4.18 -13.67
N ARG A 61 -14.48 -4.65 -12.77
CA ARG A 61 -13.82 -3.82 -11.75
C ARG A 61 -13.05 -2.65 -12.37
N ARG A 62 -12.40 -2.86 -13.52
CA ARG A 62 -11.76 -1.78 -14.30
C ARG A 62 -12.74 -0.65 -14.60
N ARG A 63 -13.95 -0.99 -15.02
CA ARG A 63 -15.00 -0.02 -15.32
C ARG A 63 -15.38 0.77 -14.06
N LYS A 64 -15.59 0.08 -12.94
CA LYS A 64 -15.86 0.72 -11.64
C LYS A 64 -14.75 1.69 -11.23
N ALA A 65 -13.49 1.27 -11.36
CA ALA A 65 -12.34 2.09 -11.01
C ALA A 65 -12.27 3.37 -11.87
N LEU A 66 -12.36 3.23 -13.20
CA LEU A 66 -12.31 4.39 -14.12
C LEU A 66 -13.50 5.33 -13.91
N CYS A 67 -14.71 4.79 -13.80
CA CYS A 67 -15.93 5.59 -13.65
C CYS A 67 -16.05 6.26 -12.28
N SER A 68 -15.28 5.84 -11.26
CA SER A 68 -15.23 6.53 -9.97
C SER A 68 -14.67 7.96 -10.04
N TYR A 69 -14.03 8.32 -11.16
CA TYR A 69 -13.52 9.67 -11.45
C TYR A 69 -14.45 10.49 -12.35
N ALA A 70 -15.58 9.93 -12.77
CA ALA A 70 -16.64 10.68 -13.44
C ALA A 70 -17.55 11.33 -12.39
N LYS A 71 -18.11 12.50 -12.72
CA LYS A 71 -19.09 13.21 -11.89
C LYS A 71 -20.35 12.39 -11.61
N PHE A 72 -20.73 11.53 -12.58
CA PHE A 72 -21.89 10.65 -12.53
C PHE A 72 -21.43 9.21 -12.81
N PRO A 73 -20.88 8.50 -11.80
CA PRO A 73 -20.31 7.17 -11.99
C PRO A 73 -21.29 6.20 -12.64
N GLU A 74 -22.55 6.18 -12.22
CA GLU A 74 -23.61 5.31 -12.75
C GLU A 74 -23.84 5.47 -14.25
N ARG A 75 -23.79 6.71 -14.76
CA ARG A 75 -23.90 6.99 -16.20
C ARG A 75 -22.66 6.51 -16.97
N CYS A 76 -21.49 6.66 -16.35
CA CYS A 76 -20.25 6.11 -16.89
C CYS A 76 -20.28 4.58 -16.90
N MET A 77 -20.78 3.93 -15.85
CA MET A 77 -20.91 2.48 -15.77
C MET A 77 -21.81 1.91 -16.88
N ALA A 78 -22.89 2.62 -17.21
CA ALA A 78 -23.83 2.26 -18.26
C ALA A 78 -23.26 2.45 -19.68
N ASN A 79 -22.39 3.45 -19.89
CA ASN A 79 -21.75 3.71 -21.19
C ASN A 79 -20.27 4.11 -21.02
N PRO A 80 -19.37 3.17 -20.69
CA PRO A 80 -18.00 3.49 -20.31
C PRO A 80 -17.11 3.96 -21.46
N LYS A 81 -17.53 3.68 -22.71
CA LYS A 81 -16.85 4.15 -23.92
C LYS A 81 -17.26 5.59 -24.27
N GLY A 82 -18.28 6.13 -23.60
CA GLY A 82 -18.79 7.47 -23.79
C GLY A 82 -17.84 8.55 -23.25
N LYS A 83 -18.24 9.81 -23.46
CA LYS A 83 -17.62 10.95 -22.79
C LYS A 83 -18.47 11.35 -21.58
N HIS A 84 -17.82 11.63 -20.48
CA HIS A 84 -18.42 11.93 -19.19
C HIS A 84 -17.81 13.19 -18.61
N ASN A 85 -18.59 13.95 -17.86
CA ASN A 85 -18.03 15.03 -17.05
C ASN A 85 -17.12 14.41 -15.99
N CYS A 86 -15.87 14.86 -15.91
CA CYS A 86 -14.97 14.44 -14.85
C CYS A 86 -15.43 15.03 -13.51
N ALA A 87 -15.05 14.38 -12.41
CA ALA A 87 -15.36 14.86 -11.05
C ALA A 87 -14.53 16.10 -10.63
N ASP A 88 -13.67 16.60 -11.50
CA ASP A 88 -12.87 17.80 -11.26
C ASP A 88 -13.63 19.11 -11.54
N SER A 89 -13.07 20.23 -11.09
CA SER A 89 -13.64 21.57 -11.24
C SER A 89 -13.43 22.18 -12.63
N ALA A 90 -12.47 21.67 -13.41
CA ALA A 90 -12.14 22.19 -14.73
C ALA A 90 -13.21 21.82 -15.79
N GLY A 91 -14.05 20.83 -15.50
CA GLY A 91 -15.23 20.51 -16.30
C GLY A 91 -14.91 19.84 -17.65
N GLY A 92 -15.90 19.81 -18.54
CA GLY A 92 -15.81 19.19 -19.86
C GLY A 92 -16.06 17.67 -19.87
N GLN A 93 -16.52 17.18 -21.03
CA GLN A 93 -16.77 15.76 -21.24
C GLN A 93 -15.52 15.05 -21.80
N GLN A 94 -15.04 14.03 -21.10
CA GLN A 94 -13.86 13.24 -21.46
C GLN A 94 -14.13 11.75 -21.32
N LYS A 95 -13.27 10.92 -21.94
CA LYS A 95 -13.30 9.47 -21.68
C LYS A 95 -12.95 9.19 -20.20
N ALA A 96 -13.41 8.07 -19.67
CA ALA A 96 -13.19 7.73 -18.26
C ALA A 96 -11.70 7.68 -17.88
N GLU A 97 -10.84 7.11 -18.74
CA GLU A 97 -9.38 7.11 -18.55
C GLU A 97 -8.80 8.52 -18.45
N GLU A 98 -9.29 9.45 -19.27
CA GLU A 98 -8.82 10.83 -19.28
C GLU A 98 -9.26 11.58 -18.02
N CYS A 99 -10.44 11.25 -17.45
CA CYS A 99 -10.82 11.75 -16.13
C CYS A 99 -9.87 11.26 -15.02
N VAL A 100 -9.37 10.03 -15.10
CA VAL A 100 -8.35 9.55 -14.15
C VAL A 100 -7.04 10.30 -14.33
N ARG A 101 -6.57 10.44 -15.59
CA ARG A 101 -5.33 11.19 -15.89
C ARG A 101 -5.39 12.61 -15.35
N ARG A 102 -6.46 13.35 -15.64
CA ARG A 102 -6.66 14.71 -15.15
C ARG A 102 -6.71 14.78 -13.62
N ALA A 103 -7.35 13.81 -12.96
CA ALA A 103 -7.42 13.78 -11.51
C ALA A 103 -6.05 13.56 -10.85
N TRP A 104 -5.19 12.74 -11.46
CA TRP A 104 -3.86 12.35 -10.93
C TRP A 104 -2.69 13.14 -11.50
N ASP A 105 -2.94 14.00 -12.49
CA ASP A 105 -2.00 14.99 -12.97
C ASP A 105 -1.55 15.93 -11.84
N ARG A 106 -0.43 16.62 -12.04
CA ARG A 106 0.18 17.52 -11.06
C ARG A 106 -0.80 18.54 -10.49
N GLN A 107 -1.67 19.10 -11.33
CA GLN A 107 -2.69 20.07 -10.92
C GLN A 107 -4.05 19.43 -10.58
N GLY A 108 -4.18 18.13 -10.82
CA GLY A 108 -5.37 17.37 -10.50
C GLY A 108 -5.64 17.30 -8.99
N ALA A 109 -6.92 17.21 -8.60
CA ALA A 109 -7.31 17.17 -7.20
C ALA A 109 -6.68 16.01 -6.40
N MET A 110 -6.38 14.90 -7.07
CA MET A 110 -5.74 13.74 -6.46
C MET A 110 -4.22 13.84 -6.53
N GLY A 111 -3.69 14.17 -7.71
CA GLY A 111 -2.26 14.22 -7.96
C GLY A 111 -1.56 15.31 -7.15
N SER A 112 -2.19 16.47 -6.96
CA SER A 112 -1.65 17.54 -6.10
C SER A 112 -1.55 17.10 -4.64
N LYS A 113 -2.65 16.57 -4.07
CA LYS A 113 -2.66 16.05 -2.69
C LYS A 113 -1.72 14.88 -2.49
N ALA A 114 -1.66 13.94 -3.44
CA ALA A 114 -0.74 12.81 -3.39
C ALA A 114 0.72 13.28 -3.29
N ARG A 115 1.11 14.26 -4.10
CA ARG A 115 2.48 14.83 -4.10
C ARG A 115 2.81 15.58 -2.81
N GLU A 116 1.82 16.23 -2.21
CA GLU A 116 1.98 16.96 -0.95
C GLU A 116 2.04 16.01 0.26
N ARG A 117 1.23 14.94 0.25
CA ARG A 117 0.86 14.21 1.49
C ARG A 117 1.35 12.77 1.54
N PHE A 118 1.67 12.15 0.41
CA PHE A 118 2.17 10.78 0.46
C PHE A 118 3.59 10.72 1.01
N LYS A 119 3.81 9.66 1.79
CA LYS A 119 5.11 9.31 2.35
C LYS A 119 5.50 7.92 1.87
N VAL A 120 6.79 7.65 1.76
CA VAL A 120 7.28 6.29 1.50
C VAL A 120 7.41 5.50 2.80
N ALA A 121 7.81 6.20 3.86
CA ALA A 121 8.00 5.61 5.18
C ALA A 121 7.55 6.56 6.29
N VAL A 122 7.11 6.01 7.42
CA VAL A 122 6.83 6.76 8.65
C VAL A 122 7.51 6.07 9.80
N GLN A 123 8.14 6.83 10.68
CA GLN A 123 8.73 6.31 11.90
C GLN A 123 7.85 6.70 13.10
N VAL A 124 7.51 5.73 13.93
CA VAL A 124 6.86 5.95 15.22
C VAL A 124 7.60 5.12 16.28
N GLY A 125 8.26 5.82 17.22
CA GLY A 125 9.14 5.20 18.20
C GLY A 125 10.20 4.30 17.54
N ASP A 126 10.15 3.01 17.88
CA ASP A 126 11.06 1.96 17.38
C ASP A 126 10.55 1.24 16.12
N SER A 127 9.47 1.72 15.51
CA SER A 127 8.82 1.06 14.36
C SER A 127 8.85 1.94 13.12
N ALA A 128 9.19 1.35 11.98
CA ALA A 128 9.10 1.96 10.66
C ALA A 128 7.94 1.34 9.88
N PHE A 129 7.02 2.17 9.42
CA PHE A 129 5.84 1.80 8.63
C PHE A 129 6.12 2.08 7.17
N VAL A 130 6.02 1.05 6.33
CA VAL A 130 6.33 1.10 4.90
C VAL A 130 5.32 0.25 4.12
N HIS A 131 5.10 0.51 2.84
CA HIS A 131 4.05 -0.19 2.07
C HIS A 131 4.33 -1.69 1.90
N ALA A 132 5.41 -2.03 1.20
CA ALA A 132 5.78 -3.42 0.86
C ALA A 132 7.13 -3.88 1.46
N GLY A 133 7.82 -2.97 2.17
CA GLY A 133 9.15 -3.15 2.73
C GLY A 133 10.21 -2.27 2.04
N LEU A 134 11.32 -2.00 2.74
CA LEU A 134 12.47 -1.26 2.20
C LEU A 134 13.71 -2.14 2.21
N LEU A 135 14.31 -2.35 1.04
CA LEU A 135 15.55 -3.12 0.89
C LEU A 135 16.77 -2.22 0.89
N PHE A 136 17.91 -2.76 1.34
CA PHE A 136 19.15 -1.99 1.47
C PHE A 136 19.63 -1.37 0.14
N LYS A 137 19.46 -2.08 -0.98
CA LYS A 137 19.88 -1.62 -2.31
C LYS A 137 19.18 -0.34 -2.78
N LEU A 138 17.99 -0.04 -2.24
CA LEU A 138 17.35 1.25 -2.48
C LEU A 138 18.27 2.41 -2.10
N TRP A 139 18.95 2.29 -0.96
CA TRP A 139 19.76 3.37 -0.40
C TRP A 139 20.99 3.71 -1.25
N GLU A 140 21.60 2.69 -1.87
CA GLU A 140 22.69 2.88 -2.82
C GLU A 140 22.25 3.74 -4.01
N LYS A 141 21.06 3.47 -4.55
CA LYS A 141 20.52 4.19 -5.71
C LYS A 141 20.18 5.65 -5.40
N ILE A 142 19.63 5.90 -4.21
CA ILE A 142 19.19 7.24 -3.81
C ILE A 142 20.35 8.03 -3.14
N GLU A 143 21.57 7.49 -3.16
CA GLU A 143 22.81 8.11 -2.66
C GLU A 143 22.76 8.58 -1.19
N HIS A 144 21.92 7.94 -0.38
CA HIS A 144 21.87 8.18 1.05
C HIS A 144 22.84 7.24 1.77
N THR A 145 23.67 7.79 2.65
CA THR A 145 24.56 7.01 3.51
C THR A 145 24.06 7.09 4.94
N LYS A 146 24.37 6.08 5.76
CA LYS A 146 23.92 5.99 7.16
C LYS A 146 24.30 7.22 8.01
N ASP A 147 25.32 7.96 7.61
CA ASP A 147 25.84 9.12 8.35
C ASP A 147 25.13 10.44 7.98
N LYS A 148 24.22 10.44 6.99
CA LYS A 148 23.57 11.65 6.46
C LYS A 148 22.29 12.07 7.21
N GLY A 149 22.08 11.57 8.43
CA GLY A 149 20.99 11.99 9.30
C GLY A 149 19.77 11.05 9.28
N ASP A 150 18.57 11.61 9.43
CA ASP A 150 17.32 10.85 9.49
C ASP A 150 16.96 10.27 8.11
N ALA A 151 17.16 8.95 7.97
CA ALA A 151 16.92 8.22 6.73
C ALA A 151 15.44 8.25 6.29
N VAL A 152 14.48 8.28 7.23
CA VAL A 152 13.04 8.33 6.92
C VAL A 152 12.67 9.71 6.40
N ALA A 153 13.15 10.77 7.07
CA ALA A 153 12.95 12.14 6.60
C ALA A 153 13.58 12.35 5.22
N TRP A 154 14.79 11.84 5.02
CA TRP A 154 15.46 11.90 3.72
C TRP A 154 14.66 11.18 2.63
N LEU A 155 14.19 9.95 2.89
CA LEU A 155 13.45 9.15 1.91
C LEU A 155 12.16 9.85 1.47
N ASN A 156 11.43 10.42 2.43
CA ASN A 156 10.22 11.18 2.14
C ASN A 156 10.52 12.47 1.38
N ALA A 157 11.59 13.19 1.73
CA ALA A 157 12.00 14.41 1.03
C ALA A 157 12.44 14.11 -0.41
N HIS A 158 13.20 13.04 -0.63
CA HIS A 158 13.59 12.59 -1.96
C HIS A 158 12.38 12.21 -2.80
N PHE A 159 11.46 11.42 -2.25
CA PHE A 159 10.22 11.09 -2.94
C PHE A 159 9.40 12.34 -3.28
N ALA A 160 9.23 13.26 -2.31
CA ALA A 160 8.51 14.51 -2.53
C ALA A 160 9.17 15.37 -3.62
N SER A 161 10.50 15.48 -3.64
CA SER A 161 11.25 16.18 -4.69
C SER A 161 11.02 15.54 -6.06
N LEU A 162 11.00 14.21 -6.12
CA LEU A 162 10.80 13.45 -7.35
C LEU A 162 9.40 13.64 -7.93
N VAL A 163 8.37 13.72 -7.09
CA VAL A 163 6.98 13.81 -7.56
C VAL A 163 6.43 15.24 -7.64
N SER A 164 6.95 16.20 -6.88
CA SER A 164 6.36 17.56 -6.75
C SER A 164 6.43 18.40 -8.03
N GLY A 165 7.56 18.35 -8.75
CA GLY A 165 7.77 19.14 -9.98
C GLY A 165 7.42 18.39 -11.26
N THR A 166 7.58 17.07 -11.24
CA THR A 166 7.65 16.21 -12.43
C THR A 166 6.26 15.93 -13.01
N PRO A 167 6.00 16.28 -14.28
CA PRO A 167 4.81 15.87 -15.02
C PRO A 167 4.63 14.35 -15.04
N MET A 168 3.39 13.90 -15.17
CA MET A 168 3.04 12.47 -15.20
C MET A 168 3.87 11.67 -16.21
N GLN A 169 4.05 12.19 -17.43
CA GLN A 169 4.81 11.52 -18.49
C GLN A 169 6.31 11.42 -18.16
N GLU A 170 6.90 12.47 -17.61
CA GLU A 170 8.32 12.44 -17.20
C GLU A 170 8.54 11.49 -16.01
N LEU A 171 7.57 11.42 -15.10
CA LEU A 171 7.62 10.49 -13.98
C LEU A 171 7.51 9.04 -14.44
N ALA A 172 6.73 8.76 -15.48
CA ALA A 172 6.61 7.45 -16.11
C ALA A 172 7.95 6.95 -16.66
N ASP A 173 8.72 7.85 -17.25
CA ASP A 173 10.03 7.57 -17.85
C ASP A 173 11.19 7.64 -16.84
N SER A 174 10.90 8.01 -15.59
CA SER A 174 11.91 8.15 -14.53
C SER A 174 12.49 6.79 -14.13
N LYS A 175 13.82 6.70 -14.18
CA LYS A 175 14.58 5.57 -13.64
C LYS A 175 14.54 5.50 -12.12
N ASP A 176 14.13 6.54 -11.42
CA ASP A 176 14.09 6.56 -9.95
C ASP A 176 12.81 5.91 -9.42
N VAL A 177 11.77 5.87 -10.27
CA VAL A 177 10.42 5.40 -9.95
C VAL A 177 10.14 4.10 -10.68
N ILE A 178 10.79 3.02 -10.23
CA ILE A 178 10.71 1.73 -10.94
C ILE A 178 9.55 0.89 -10.41
N LEU A 179 8.53 0.70 -11.25
CA LEU A 179 7.43 -0.26 -11.05
C LEU A 179 7.82 -1.66 -11.53
N ASN A 180 8.95 -2.17 -11.04
CA ASN A 180 9.38 -3.54 -11.27
C ASN A 180 9.53 -4.31 -9.95
N ALA A 181 8.72 -5.35 -9.75
CA ALA A 181 8.69 -6.17 -8.54
C ALA A 181 9.91 -7.08 -8.51
N LYS A 182 10.64 -7.09 -9.64
CA LYS A 182 11.93 -7.67 -9.79
C LYS A 182 13.08 -6.64 -9.72
N ASP A 183 12.87 -5.46 -9.13
CA ASP A 183 13.95 -4.50 -8.93
C ASP A 183 14.17 -4.23 -7.43
N ALA A 184 15.38 -4.55 -6.97
CA ALA A 184 15.80 -4.33 -5.58
C ALA A 184 15.88 -2.84 -5.20
N HIS A 185 15.89 -1.94 -6.18
CA HIS A 185 16.05 -0.51 -5.97
C HIS A 185 14.72 0.25 -6.06
N SER A 186 13.58 -0.44 -6.08
CA SER A 186 12.26 0.20 -6.09
C SER A 186 11.86 0.63 -4.67
N PRO A 187 11.68 1.94 -4.39
CA PRO A 187 11.33 2.42 -3.05
C PRO A 187 9.97 1.95 -2.56
N VAL A 188 9.08 1.54 -3.46
CA VAL A 188 7.67 1.24 -3.14
C VAL A 188 7.24 -0.16 -3.55
N TRP A 189 8.10 -0.92 -4.25
CA TRP A 189 7.73 -2.21 -4.83
C TRP A 189 8.67 -3.36 -4.50
N THR A 190 9.64 -3.12 -3.61
CA THR A 190 10.40 -4.22 -3.01
C THR A 190 9.55 -4.97 -2.02
N ARG A 191 8.93 -6.06 -2.48
CA ARG A 191 8.31 -7.02 -1.57
C ARG A 191 9.42 -7.75 -0.83
N VAL A 192 9.48 -7.57 0.49
CA VAL A 192 10.39 -8.29 1.38
C VAL A 192 10.08 -9.80 1.42
N GLY A 193 8.96 -10.24 0.83
CA GLY A 193 8.65 -11.63 0.49
C GLY A 193 7.39 -11.69 -0.39
N ARG A 194 7.18 -12.79 -1.13
CA ARG A 194 5.93 -13.01 -1.89
C ARG A 194 4.83 -13.71 -1.09
N GLY A 195 5.16 -14.16 0.12
CA GLY A 195 4.27 -14.74 1.10
C GLY A 195 5.08 -15.12 2.34
N LEU A 196 4.40 -15.52 3.41
CA LEU A 196 5.04 -16.10 4.60
C LEU A 196 5.81 -17.39 4.30
N ASP A 197 5.35 -18.12 3.28
CA ASP A 197 5.84 -19.46 2.96
C ASP A 197 6.83 -19.49 1.78
N GLU A 198 6.88 -18.42 0.97
CA GLU A 198 7.89 -18.25 -0.07
C GLU A 198 9.17 -17.68 0.55
N GLN A 199 9.86 -18.51 1.33
CA GLN A 199 11.23 -18.27 1.81
C GLN A 199 12.27 -18.26 0.68
N ALA A 200 11.85 -18.45 -0.57
CA ALA A 200 12.75 -18.42 -1.69
C ALA A 200 13.44 -17.05 -1.75
N PRO A 201 14.78 -16.99 -1.65
CA PRO A 201 15.51 -15.74 -1.81
C PRO A 201 15.04 -15.11 -3.12
N THR A 202 14.41 -13.94 -3.02
CA THR A 202 14.11 -13.18 -4.23
C THR A 202 15.43 -12.92 -4.94
N VAL A 203 15.42 -12.73 -6.26
CA VAL A 203 16.59 -12.37 -7.07
C VAL A 203 17.42 -11.21 -6.46
N PHE A 204 16.85 -10.46 -5.53
CA PHE A 204 17.41 -9.29 -4.86
C PHE A 204 18.26 -9.58 -3.65
N SER A 205 18.08 -10.73 -3.01
CA SER A 205 18.70 -10.99 -1.71
C SER A 205 20.19 -11.29 -1.80
N GLY A 206 20.71 -11.62 -2.99
CA GLY A 206 22.10 -12.03 -3.14
C GLY A 206 22.44 -13.26 -2.28
N GLY A 207 21.45 -14.14 -2.07
CA GLY A 207 21.58 -15.31 -1.19
C GLY A 207 21.15 -15.08 0.25
N LYS A 208 20.85 -13.85 0.66
CA LYS A 208 20.33 -13.55 1.99
C LYS A 208 18.90 -14.02 2.17
N ASP A 209 18.52 -14.36 3.40
CA ASP A 209 17.13 -14.62 3.71
C ASP A 209 16.32 -13.32 3.92
N GLN A 210 15.00 -13.45 4.04
CA GLN A 210 14.10 -12.32 4.29
C GLN A 210 14.47 -11.56 5.57
N CYS A 211 14.88 -12.26 6.61
CA CYS A 211 15.13 -11.68 7.92
C CYS A 211 16.44 -10.92 7.99
N GLU A 212 17.46 -11.38 7.27
CA GLU A 212 18.69 -10.63 7.05
C GLU A 212 18.40 -9.32 6.30
N LEU A 213 17.58 -9.35 5.25
CA LEU A 213 17.19 -8.14 4.52
C LEU A 213 16.43 -7.14 5.39
N VAL A 214 15.49 -7.62 6.22
CA VAL A 214 14.77 -6.77 7.19
C VAL A 214 15.74 -6.15 8.18
N LYS A 215 16.66 -6.93 8.75
CA LYS A 215 17.65 -6.44 9.71
C LYS A 215 18.55 -5.39 9.07
N GLU A 216 18.96 -5.57 7.82
CA GLU A 216 19.76 -4.56 7.09
C GLU A 216 18.97 -3.28 6.83
N GLY A 217 17.72 -3.40 6.39
CA GLY A 217 16.83 -2.26 6.21
C GLY A 217 16.62 -1.48 7.50
N LEU A 218 16.35 -2.17 8.62
CA LEU A 218 16.22 -1.54 9.94
C LEU A 218 17.52 -0.93 10.44
N GLY A 219 18.64 -1.63 10.27
CA GLY A 219 19.96 -1.12 10.59
C GLY A 219 20.34 0.11 9.78
N PHE A 220 19.78 0.27 8.57
CA PHE A 220 19.92 1.49 7.80
C PHE A 220 19.01 2.60 8.33
N LEU A 221 17.71 2.31 8.50
CA LEU A 221 16.71 3.29 8.95
C LEU A 221 17.00 3.88 10.33
N PHE A 222 17.51 3.05 11.25
CA PHE A 222 17.68 3.40 12.66
C PHE A 222 19.14 3.38 13.13
N GLY A 223 20.10 3.11 12.23
CA GLY A 223 21.52 2.87 12.59
C GLY A 223 21.80 1.51 13.23
N LYS A 224 20.79 0.85 13.82
CA LYS A 224 20.83 -0.52 14.37
C LYS A 224 19.48 -1.22 14.22
N ALA A 225 19.49 -2.54 14.06
CA ALA A 225 18.25 -3.33 13.94
C ALA A 225 17.63 -3.71 15.29
N GLU A 226 18.44 -3.77 16.34
CA GLU A 226 18.02 -4.34 17.63
C GLU A 226 16.95 -3.49 18.32
N GLY A 227 15.87 -4.16 18.74
CA GLY A 227 14.67 -3.52 19.29
C GLY A 227 13.78 -2.83 18.25
N LYS A 228 14.18 -2.78 16.97
CA LYS A 228 13.44 -2.07 15.91
C LYS A 228 12.53 -3.00 15.13
N ARG A 229 11.46 -2.44 14.57
CA ARG A 229 10.45 -3.19 13.81
C ARG A 229 10.14 -2.51 12.48
N MET A 230 9.93 -3.31 11.45
CA MET A 230 9.39 -2.88 10.16
C MET A 230 7.95 -3.39 10.06
N VAL A 231 7.01 -2.49 9.84
CA VAL A 231 5.59 -2.81 9.67
C VAL A 231 5.22 -2.62 8.20
N ILE A 232 4.75 -3.69 7.55
CA ILE A 232 4.32 -3.66 6.14
C ILE A 232 2.82 -3.92 6.00
N GLY A 233 2.17 -3.26 5.03
CA GLY A 233 0.72 -3.36 4.80
C GLY A 233 0.32 -4.13 3.53
N HIS A 234 1.26 -4.34 2.61
CA HIS A 234 1.04 -4.98 1.33
C HIS A 234 1.68 -6.35 1.28
N ASN A 235 1.19 -7.25 2.13
CA ASN A 235 1.52 -8.66 2.09
C ASN A 235 0.25 -9.52 2.16
N THR A 236 0.26 -10.66 1.46
CA THR A 236 -0.86 -11.58 1.48
C THR A 236 -0.85 -12.33 2.80
N ILE A 237 -1.80 -12.02 3.69
CA ILE A 237 -1.93 -12.71 4.98
C ILE A 237 -3.31 -13.33 5.06
N LEU A 238 -3.35 -14.63 4.74
CA LEU A 238 -4.59 -15.42 4.72
C LEU A 238 -5.26 -15.54 6.10
N SER A 239 -4.52 -15.34 7.19
CA SER A 239 -5.02 -15.53 8.56
C SER A 239 -5.95 -14.41 9.04
N GLY A 240 -6.07 -13.32 8.29
CA GLY A 240 -6.87 -12.16 8.72
C GLY A 240 -6.16 -11.26 9.75
N ARG A 241 -5.03 -11.71 10.34
CA ARG A 241 -4.37 -11.09 11.51
C ARG A 241 -2.94 -10.64 11.18
N PRO A 242 -2.39 -9.63 11.88
CA PRO A 242 -0.96 -9.32 11.78
C PRO A 242 -0.10 -10.54 12.10
N VAL A 243 0.98 -10.72 11.35
CA VAL A 243 1.95 -11.80 11.57
C VAL A 243 3.32 -11.21 11.87
N ALA A 244 3.91 -11.61 12.99
CA ALA A 244 5.27 -11.28 13.34
C ALA A 244 6.22 -12.34 12.77
N ALA A 245 7.23 -11.90 12.03
CA ALA A 245 8.30 -12.71 11.47
C ALA A 245 9.67 -12.16 11.92
N CYS A 246 10.74 -12.90 11.66
CA CYS A 246 12.11 -12.46 11.92
C CYS A 246 12.33 -12.04 13.39
N GLN A 247 11.88 -12.87 14.33
CA GLN A 247 11.96 -12.60 15.77
C GLN A 247 11.25 -11.29 16.19
N GLY A 248 10.20 -10.91 15.44
CA GLY A 248 9.42 -9.70 15.71
C GLY A 248 9.96 -8.42 15.04
N HIS A 249 11.07 -8.52 14.29
CA HIS A 249 11.60 -7.40 13.51
C HIS A 249 10.74 -7.06 12.29
N LEU A 250 9.94 -8.01 11.79
CA LEU A 250 9.00 -7.77 10.70
C LEU A 250 7.58 -8.03 11.20
N ILE A 251 6.71 -7.03 11.12
CA ILE A 251 5.28 -7.17 11.34
C ILE A 251 4.62 -7.01 9.98
N MET A 252 3.99 -8.07 9.52
CA MET A 252 3.25 -8.06 8.28
C MET A 252 1.78 -7.89 8.62
N THR A 253 1.16 -6.96 7.94
CA THR A 253 -0.27 -6.72 8.01
C THR A 253 -0.82 -6.77 6.59
N ASP A 254 -2.10 -7.07 6.51
CA ASP A 254 -2.83 -7.06 5.26
C ASP A 254 -3.93 -6.01 5.40
N THR A 255 -3.68 -4.84 4.82
CA THR A 255 -4.63 -3.73 4.90
C THR A 255 -5.86 -4.05 4.05
N ILE A 256 -7.00 -3.45 4.39
CA ILE A 256 -8.22 -3.57 3.57
C ILE A 256 -7.97 -3.19 2.11
N MET A 257 -7.09 -2.20 1.87
CA MET A 257 -6.68 -1.83 0.52
C MET A 257 -6.00 -3.00 -0.18
N SER A 258 -5.03 -3.67 0.47
CA SER A 258 -4.38 -4.87 -0.03
C SER A 258 -5.36 -6.04 -0.26
N ARG A 259 -6.28 -6.31 0.68
CA ARG A 259 -7.30 -7.38 0.56
C ARG A 259 -8.29 -7.18 -0.57
N GLY A 260 -8.77 -5.95 -0.75
CA GLY A 260 -9.65 -5.60 -1.86
C GLY A 260 -9.01 -5.91 -3.22
N PHE A 261 -7.68 -6.01 -3.28
CA PHE A 261 -6.95 -6.46 -4.46
C PHE A 261 -6.74 -7.98 -4.53
N TYR A 262 -6.58 -8.69 -3.40
CA TYR A 262 -6.37 -10.15 -3.37
C TYR A 262 -7.63 -11.00 -3.51
N GLU A 263 -8.81 -10.48 -3.19
CA GLU A 263 -10.09 -11.13 -3.55
C GLU A 263 -10.23 -11.41 -5.07
N ALA A 264 -9.31 -10.91 -5.89
CA ALA A 264 -9.22 -11.18 -7.32
C ALA A 264 -8.79 -12.61 -7.69
N ASP A 265 -8.26 -13.42 -6.77
CA ASP A 265 -7.88 -14.83 -7.05
C ASP A 265 -8.89 -15.85 -6.49
N ILE A 266 -10.00 -15.36 -5.91
CA ILE A 266 -11.02 -16.21 -5.28
C ILE A 266 -12.14 -16.41 -6.29
N THR A 267 -12.15 -17.55 -6.96
CA THR A 267 -13.24 -17.96 -7.85
C THR A 267 -14.57 -17.89 -7.09
N PRO A 268 -15.61 -17.22 -7.63
CA PRO A 268 -16.94 -17.23 -7.03
C PRO A 268 -17.38 -18.67 -6.72
N GLY A 269 -17.81 -18.92 -5.49
CA GLY A 269 -18.19 -20.26 -5.01
C GLY A 269 -17.07 -21.11 -4.42
N SER A 270 -15.84 -20.59 -4.28
CA SER A 270 -14.81 -21.27 -3.49
C SER A 270 -15.16 -21.23 -1.98
N GLU A 271 -14.78 -22.27 -1.26
CA GLU A 271 -14.99 -22.40 0.20
C GLU A 271 -14.35 -21.27 1.03
N HIS A 272 -13.54 -20.42 0.39
CA HIS A 272 -12.85 -19.28 1.00
C HIS A 272 -13.61 -17.95 0.88
N GLN A 273 -14.73 -17.88 0.13
CA GLN A 273 -15.47 -16.63 -0.07
C GLN A 273 -16.21 -16.16 1.20
N ASP A 274 -16.94 -17.06 1.86
CA ASP A 274 -17.76 -16.79 3.05
C ASP A 274 -16.98 -16.23 4.27
N PRO A 275 -15.77 -16.76 4.62
CA PRO A 275 -14.98 -16.19 5.70
C PRO A 275 -14.49 -14.77 5.41
N ILE A 276 -14.24 -14.43 4.14
CA ILE A 276 -13.62 -13.15 3.75
C ILE A 276 -14.67 -12.03 3.71
N GLU A 277 -15.86 -12.30 3.17
CA GLU A 277 -16.98 -11.35 3.24
C GLU A 277 -17.36 -11.03 4.70
N LYS A 278 -17.31 -12.03 5.59
CA LYS A 278 -17.52 -11.84 7.05
C LYS A 278 -16.36 -11.12 7.75
N MET A 279 -15.16 -11.11 7.18
CA MET A 279 -14.00 -10.37 7.71
C MET A 279 -13.94 -8.91 7.24
N PHE A 280 -14.78 -8.52 6.28
CA PHE A 280 -14.74 -7.20 5.63
C PHE A 280 -15.54 -6.08 6.35
N ASP A 281 -16.20 -6.37 7.47
CA ASP A 281 -17.00 -5.40 8.26
C ASP A 281 -16.47 -5.27 9.71
N PRO A 282 -16.60 -4.13 10.43
CA PRO A 282 -16.11 -2.77 10.21
C PRO A 282 -14.90 -2.51 11.14
N ARG A 283 -13.69 -2.91 10.74
CA ARG A 283 -12.47 -2.51 11.46
C ARG A 283 -11.50 -1.92 10.46
N LEU A 284 -11.78 -0.67 10.11
CA LEU A 284 -10.82 0.24 9.48
C LEU A 284 -9.48 0.06 10.18
N SER A 285 -8.54 -0.57 9.50
CA SER A 285 -7.22 -0.88 10.04
C SER A 285 -6.40 0.41 10.07
N ALA A 286 -6.70 1.27 11.04
CA ALA A 286 -5.76 2.24 11.58
C ALA A 286 -4.87 1.48 12.56
N LEU A 287 -3.57 1.40 12.28
CA LEU A 287 -2.63 0.89 13.27
C LEU A 287 -2.39 2.02 14.27
N GLU A 288 -3.22 2.12 15.31
CA GLU A 288 -2.96 2.99 16.45
C GLU A 288 -1.69 2.50 17.16
N THR A 289 -0.66 3.34 17.19
CA THR A 289 0.50 3.15 18.04
C THR A 289 0.33 4.05 19.25
N PHE A 290 -0.05 3.47 20.39
CA PHE A 290 0.02 4.17 21.66
C PHE A 290 1.45 4.08 22.19
N ASP A 291 2.09 5.24 22.30
CA ASP A 291 3.39 5.42 22.95
C ASP A 291 3.30 4.94 24.40
N ASN A 292 3.79 3.73 24.65
CA ASN A 292 4.45 3.33 25.88
C ASN A 292 5.34 2.13 25.57
N VAL A 293 6.62 2.26 25.93
CA VAL A 293 7.66 1.24 25.83
C VAL A 293 7.15 -0.04 26.51
N GLY A 294 6.68 -1.01 25.71
CA GLY A 294 6.06 -2.25 26.18
C GLY A 294 4.66 -2.58 25.64
N ALA A 295 4.03 -1.74 24.82
CA ALA A 295 2.73 -2.06 24.23
C ALA A 295 2.87 -3.10 23.09
N GLU A 296 2.51 -4.34 23.40
CA GLU A 296 2.17 -5.36 22.41
C GLU A 296 1.07 -4.82 21.47
N VAL A 297 1.16 -5.08 20.17
CA VAL A 297 0.20 -4.65 19.15
C VAL A 297 -1.13 -5.40 19.36
N TRP A 298 -1.96 -4.91 20.29
CA TRP A 298 -3.31 -5.40 20.53
C TRP A 298 -4.34 -4.31 20.32
N SER A 299 -5.32 -4.66 19.48
CA SER A 299 -6.62 -4.00 19.32
C SER A 299 -6.60 -2.59 18.71
N VAL A 300 -7.18 -2.51 17.51
CA VAL A 300 -7.95 -1.33 17.09
C VAL A 300 -9.17 -1.30 17.99
N GLN A 301 -9.27 -0.32 18.90
CA GLN A 301 -10.51 -0.11 19.63
C GLN A 301 -11.50 0.66 18.73
N PRO A 302 -12.75 0.20 18.60
CA PRO A 302 -13.78 1.06 18.06
C PRO A 302 -14.01 2.23 19.02
N VAL A 303 -14.15 3.44 18.47
CA VAL A 303 -14.64 4.60 19.22
C VAL A 303 -16.06 4.28 19.67
N GLY A 304 -16.19 3.88 20.94
CA GLY A 304 -17.46 3.56 21.60
C GLY A 304 -17.79 2.07 21.62
N GLY A 305 -17.55 1.41 22.77
CA GLY A 305 -18.24 0.17 23.15
C GLY A 305 -17.35 -1.04 23.47
N ARG A 306 -17.21 -1.31 24.78
CA ARG A 306 -16.72 -2.52 25.46
C ARG A 306 -15.32 -3.06 25.09
N GLN A 307 -14.44 -3.10 26.10
CA GLN A 307 -13.22 -3.91 26.11
C GLN A 307 -13.55 -5.37 25.79
N MET A 308 -12.98 -5.91 24.72
CA MET A 308 -12.87 -7.35 24.52
C MET A 308 -11.43 -7.78 24.83
N GLN A 309 -11.26 -8.63 25.84
CA GLN A 309 -9.98 -9.29 26.13
C GLN A 309 -9.71 -10.35 25.06
N GLY A 310 -8.64 -10.16 24.27
CA GLY A 310 -8.17 -11.13 23.28
C GLY A 310 -7.38 -12.27 23.94
N GLY A 311 -7.59 -13.51 23.48
CA GLY A 311 -6.85 -14.69 23.92
C GLY A 311 -5.38 -14.68 23.47
N ARG A 312 -4.52 -15.37 24.25
CA ARG A 312 -3.06 -15.44 24.07
C ARG A 312 -2.63 -15.90 22.67
N CYS A 313 -1.56 -15.30 22.15
CA CYS A 313 -0.86 -15.80 20.96
C CYS A 313 -0.34 -17.22 21.17
N LYS A 314 -0.60 -18.13 20.23
CA LYS A 314 0.11 -19.41 20.15
C LYS A 314 1.49 -19.15 19.55
N HIS A 315 2.54 -19.34 20.34
CA HIS A 315 3.88 -19.54 19.80
C HIS A 315 3.89 -20.84 19.00
N LEU A 316 4.10 -20.75 17.69
CA LEU A 316 4.47 -21.90 16.88
C LEU A 316 5.98 -22.12 17.06
N GLY A 317 6.34 -22.87 18.10
CA GLY A 317 7.70 -23.38 18.25
C GLY A 317 7.96 -24.51 17.24
N PRO A 318 9.23 -24.75 16.86
CA PRO A 318 9.59 -25.91 16.04
C PRO A 318 9.18 -27.18 16.79
N GLY A 319 8.44 -28.06 16.09
CA GLY A 319 7.83 -29.24 16.67
C GLY A 319 8.85 -30.14 17.37
N SER A 320 8.61 -30.39 18.65
CA SER A 320 9.14 -31.56 19.34
C SER A 320 8.42 -32.80 18.81
N SER A 321 9.18 -33.65 18.12
CA SER A 321 8.81 -35.01 17.78
C SER A 321 8.39 -35.79 19.03
N ALA A 322 7.21 -36.40 18.98
CA ALA A 322 6.86 -37.59 19.73
C ALA A 322 6.34 -38.63 18.72
#